data_AF-A0A3N5A9B1-F1
#
_entry.id   AF-A0A3N5A9B1-F1
#
_cell.length_a   1.000
_cell.length_b   1.000
_cell.length_c   1.000
_cell.angle_alpha   90.00
_cell.angle_beta   90.00
_cell.angle_gamma   90.00
#
_symmetry.space_group_name_H-M   'P 1'
#
loop_
_entity.id
_entity.type
_entity.pdbx_description
1 polymer ?
#
loop_
_entity_poly.entity_id
_entity_poly.type
_entity_poly.pdbx_seq_one_letter_code
_entity_poly.pdbx_strand_id
1 'polypeptide(L)'
;MTTTTRKDLGSEVAFLARELKTPVITETFAALGDQARAEGWSHEEYLAAVLGRQVASRTANGTRMRIAAAHFPATKTIEDFTFDHVPAATRDVIAHLATTTFIAKRENVVLLGPPGTGKSHLAIALGIKAAEASYPVAFDTATGWIARLAATHTEGRLDRELRKLNRYRLLVIDLCRCGDYVEGRDRAVWAAVRSCGFTGRRPLAVSA
;
A
#
# COMPACT_ATOMS: atom_id res chain seq x y z
N MET A 1 -25.56 45.72 -30.37
CA MET A 1 -24.93 44.41 -30.61
C MET A 1 -23.64 44.38 -29.81
N THR A 2 -23.70 43.95 -28.56
CA THR A 2 -22.56 43.92 -27.63
C THR A 2 -21.76 42.63 -27.83
N THR A 3 -20.64 42.75 -28.53
CA THR A 3 -19.59 41.74 -28.60
C THR A 3 -18.87 41.70 -27.25
N THR A 4 -19.46 40.98 -26.28
CA THR A 4 -18.75 40.55 -25.08
C THR A 4 -17.60 39.66 -25.53
N THR A 5 -16.38 40.08 -25.22
CA THR A 5 -15.15 39.29 -25.32
C THR A 5 -15.40 37.88 -24.83
N ARG A 6 -15.55 36.93 -25.77
CA ARG A 6 -15.63 35.50 -25.50
C ARG A 6 -14.25 35.11 -24.96
N LYS A 7 -14.07 35.25 -23.65
CA LYS A 7 -12.96 34.64 -22.90
C LYS A 7 -12.83 33.21 -23.43
N ASP A 8 -11.64 32.82 -23.84
CA ASP A 8 -11.39 31.45 -24.23
C ASP A 8 -11.61 30.58 -22.99
N LEU A 9 -12.82 30.01 -22.89
CA LEU A 9 -13.26 29.20 -21.77
C LEU A 9 -12.35 27.97 -21.61
N GLY A 10 -11.73 27.49 -22.69
CA GLY A 10 -10.74 26.42 -22.63
C GLY A 10 -9.47 26.86 -21.89
N SER A 11 -8.93 28.03 -22.23
CA SER A 11 -7.79 28.63 -21.52
C SER A 11 -8.11 28.94 -20.05
N GLU A 12 -9.34 29.38 -19.77
CA GLU A 12 -9.78 29.64 -18.39
C GLU A 12 -9.88 28.35 -17.57
N VAL A 13 -10.45 27.28 -18.12
CA VAL A 13 -10.49 25.96 -17.48
C VAL A 13 -9.08 25.42 -17.26
N ALA A 14 -8.19 25.55 -18.25
CA ALA A 14 -6.79 25.12 -18.12
C ALA A 14 -6.04 25.89 -17.02
N PHE A 15 -6.25 27.21 -16.93
CA PHE A 15 -5.69 28.05 -15.86
C PHE A 15 -6.20 27.61 -14.47
N LEU A 16 -7.52 27.50 -14.30
CA LEU A 16 -8.13 27.08 -13.04
C LEU A 16 -7.68 25.68 -12.62
N ALA A 17 -7.61 24.73 -13.56
CA ALA A 17 -7.13 23.38 -13.29
C ALA A 17 -5.67 23.35 -12.83
N ARG A 18 -4.83 24.25 -13.33
CA ARG A 18 -3.43 24.38 -12.89
C ARG A 18 -3.36 24.91 -11.45
N GLU A 19 -4.12 25.95 -11.14
CA GLU A 19 -4.18 26.52 -9.79
C GLU A 19 -4.68 25.50 -8.76
N LEU A 20 -5.67 24.68 -9.12
CA LEU A 20 -6.20 23.59 -8.28
C LEU A 20 -5.31 22.34 -8.24
N LYS A 21 -4.19 22.32 -8.97
CA LYS A 21 -3.29 21.15 -9.10
C LYS A 21 -4.04 19.90 -9.58
N THR A 22 -4.88 20.06 -10.59
CA THR A 22 -5.66 19.00 -11.24
C THR A 22 -5.19 18.80 -12.68
N PRO A 23 -4.01 18.19 -12.90
CA PRO A 23 -3.40 18.09 -14.23
C PRO A 23 -4.24 17.25 -15.21
N VAL A 24 -4.95 16.24 -14.71
CA VAL A 24 -5.78 15.36 -15.55
C VAL A 24 -6.97 16.12 -16.12
N ILE A 25 -7.51 17.09 -15.39
CA ILE A 25 -8.59 17.93 -15.91
C ILE A 25 -8.09 18.71 -17.13
N THR A 26 -6.91 19.33 -17.06
CA THR A 26 -6.30 20.05 -18.20
C THR A 26 -6.15 19.16 -19.43
N GLU A 27 -5.81 17.89 -19.24
CA GLU A 27 -5.60 16.92 -20.33
C GLU A 27 -6.90 16.36 -20.91
N THR A 28 -7.96 16.23 -20.10
CA THR A 28 -9.14 15.41 -20.46
C THR A 28 -10.43 16.20 -20.66
N PHE A 29 -10.54 17.42 -20.14
CA PHE A 29 -11.81 18.17 -20.18
C PHE A 29 -12.33 18.41 -21.60
N ALA A 30 -11.45 18.72 -22.55
CA ALA A 30 -11.83 19.00 -23.93
C ALA A 30 -12.41 17.76 -24.62
N ALA A 31 -11.70 16.63 -24.52
CA ALA A 31 -12.13 15.36 -25.10
C ALA A 31 -13.45 14.86 -24.47
N LEU A 32 -13.59 14.96 -23.15
CA LEU A 32 -14.85 14.62 -22.47
C LEU A 32 -15.98 15.59 -22.82
N GLY A 33 -15.67 16.85 -23.12
CA GLY A 33 -16.64 17.84 -23.56
C GLY A 33 -17.15 17.54 -24.97
N ASP A 34 -16.28 17.09 -25.87
CA ASP A 34 -16.66 16.65 -27.21
C ASP A 34 -17.54 15.40 -27.14
N GLN A 35 -17.18 14.43 -26.29
CA GLN A 35 -17.98 13.23 -26.03
C GLN A 35 -19.36 13.58 -25.45
N ALA A 36 -19.41 14.45 -24.44
CA ALA A 36 -20.65 14.90 -23.82
C ALA A 36 -21.62 15.53 -24.84
N ARG A 37 -21.10 16.32 -25.79
CA ARG A 37 -21.93 16.91 -26.86
C ARG A 37 -22.43 15.87 -27.86
N ALA A 38 -21.60 14.87 -28.19
CA ALA A 38 -21.97 13.80 -29.12
C ALA A 38 -23.04 12.87 -28.52
N GLU A 39 -22.92 12.56 -27.22
CA GLU A 39 -23.80 11.63 -26.50
C GLU A 39 -24.98 12.33 -25.80
N GLY A 40 -25.04 13.66 -25.82
CA GLY A 40 -26.12 14.44 -25.23
C GLY A 40 -26.14 14.44 -23.70
N TRP A 41 -24.96 14.36 -23.06
CA TRP A 41 -24.85 14.37 -21.60
C TRP A 41 -25.33 15.68 -21.00
N SER A 42 -25.88 15.60 -19.79
CA SER A 42 -26.16 16.78 -18.97
C SER A 42 -24.86 17.46 -18.51
N HIS A 43 -24.97 18.71 -18.06
CA HIS A 43 -23.81 19.44 -17.52
C HIS A 43 -23.24 18.74 -16.28
N GLU A 44 -24.12 18.16 -15.45
CA GLU A 44 -23.78 17.39 -14.26
C GLU A 44 -23.06 16.09 -14.61
N GLU A 45 -23.50 15.37 -15.65
CA GLU A 45 -22.86 14.14 -16.13
C GLU A 45 -21.45 14.42 -16.66
N TYR A 46 -21.29 15.46 -17.47
CA TYR A 46 -19.99 15.91 -17.96
C TYR A 46 -19.05 16.30 -16.80
N LEU A 47 -19.55 17.12 -15.86
CA LEU A 47 -18.76 17.55 -14.70
C LEU A 47 -18.34 16.34 -13.83
N ALA A 48 -19.27 15.41 -13.58
CA ALA A 48 -19.00 14.19 -12.84
C ALA A 48 -17.94 13.31 -13.53
N ALA A 49 -17.99 13.18 -14.87
CA ALA A 49 -17.00 12.42 -15.63
C ALA A 49 -15.59 13.03 -15.54
N VAL A 50 -15.47 14.35 -15.72
CA VAL A 50 -14.19 15.09 -15.62
C VAL A 50 -13.59 14.95 -14.22
N LEU A 51 -14.39 15.21 -13.18
CA LEU A 51 -13.95 15.08 -11.79
C LEU A 51 -13.61 13.63 -11.44
N GLY A 52 -14.42 12.67 -11.90
CA GLY A 52 -14.21 11.24 -11.71
C GLY A 52 -12.85 10.78 -12.26
N ARG A 53 -12.48 11.24 -13.47
CA ARG A 53 -11.17 10.92 -14.07
C ARG A 53 -10.00 11.46 -13.24
N GLN A 54 -10.13 12.69 -12.73
CA GLN A 54 -9.12 13.30 -11.87
C GLN A 54 -8.97 12.60 -10.52
N VAL A 55 -10.08 12.19 -9.90
CA VAL A 55 -10.10 11.44 -8.63
C VAL A 55 -9.49 10.06 -8.82
N ALA A 56 -9.86 9.35 -9.89
CA ALA A 56 -9.30 8.04 -10.22
C ALA A 56 -7.77 8.11 -10.37
N SER A 57 -7.27 9.10 -11.10
CA SER A 57 -5.82 9.30 -11.27
C SER A 57 -5.11 9.65 -9.95
N ARG A 58 -5.69 10.52 -9.11
CA ARG A 58 -5.13 10.82 -7.78
C ARG A 58 -5.06 9.58 -6.89
N THR A 59 -6.10 8.76 -6.91
CA THR A 59 -6.17 7.50 -6.15
C THR A 59 -5.10 6.53 -6.62
N ALA A 60 -5.00 6.30 -7.93
CA ALA A 60 -3.99 5.43 -8.54
C ALA A 60 -2.56 5.92 -8.25
N ASN A 61 -2.32 7.23 -8.38
CA ASN A 61 -1.02 7.81 -8.07
C ASN A 61 -0.67 7.68 -6.59
N GLY A 62 -1.62 7.93 -5.69
CA GLY A 62 -1.44 7.75 -4.25
C GLY A 62 -1.09 6.30 -3.90
N THR A 63 -1.78 5.33 -4.49
CA THR A 63 -1.48 3.91 -4.33
C THR A 63 -0.07 3.57 -4.84
N ARG A 64 0.28 4.02 -6.05
CA ARG A 64 1.63 3.82 -6.60
C ARG A 64 2.72 4.40 -5.70
N MET A 65 2.52 5.61 -5.17
CA MET A 65 3.47 6.24 -4.26
C MET A 65 3.61 5.45 -2.94
N ARG A 66 2.52 4.90 -2.39
CA ARG A 66 2.58 4.07 -1.18
C ARG A 66 3.28 2.74 -1.43
N ILE A 67 3.00 2.07 -2.55
CA ILE A 67 3.68 0.82 -2.94
C ILE A 67 5.18 1.08 -3.11
N ALA A 68 5.56 2.16 -3.79
CA ALA A 68 6.96 2.54 -3.96
C ALA A 68 7.63 2.87 -2.60
N ALA A 69 6.94 3.58 -1.72
CA ALA A 69 7.44 3.94 -0.39
C ALA A 69 7.56 2.74 0.57
N ALA A 70 6.86 1.63 0.30
CA ALA A 70 6.96 0.41 1.10
C ALA A 70 8.22 -0.41 0.81
N HIS A 71 8.95 -0.13 -0.29
CA HIS A 71 10.20 -0.81 -0.67
C HIS A 71 10.08 -2.34 -0.79
N PHE A 72 8.98 -2.83 -1.38
CA PHE A 72 8.85 -4.25 -1.64
C PHE A 72 9.94 -4.76 -2.62
N PRO A 73 10.52 -5.95 -2.39
CA PRO A 73 11.56 -6.50 -3.25
C PRO A 73 11.03 -6.90 -4.64
N ALA A 74 9.72 -7.14 -4.76
CA ALA A 74 9.03 -7.41 -6.02
C ALA A 74 7.55 -7.03 -5.86
N THR A 75 6.88 -6.71 -6.97
CA THR A 75 5.42 -6.56 -7.00
C THR A 75 4.80 -7.94 -7.18
N LYS A 76 4.06 -8.42 -6.17
CA LYS A 76 3.39 -9.72 -6.19
C LYS A 76 1.96 -9.56 -5.73
N THR A 77 0.99 -9.88 -6.57
CA THR A 77 -0.43 -9.71 -6.24
C THR A 77 -1.03 -11.00 -5.68
N ILE A 78 -2.22 -10.93 -5.08
CA ILE A 78 -2.89 -12.13 -4.55
C ILE A 78 -3.36 -13.00 -5.72
N GLU A 79 -3.71 -12.34 -6.82
CA GLU A 79 -4.15 -12.91 -8.09
C GLU A 79 -3.05 -13.76 -8.75
N ASP A 80 -1.78 -13.40 -8.56
CA ASP A 80 -0.62 -14.15 -9.06
C ASP A 80 -0.27 -15.39 -8.20
N PHE A 81 -0.95 -15.61 -7.07
CA PHE A 81 -0.61 -16.68 -6.15
C PHE A 81 -1.25 -18.01 -6.55
N THR A 82 -0.44 -19.04 -6.78
CA THR A 82 -0.92 -20.39 -7.09
C THR A 82 -1.40 -21.09 -5.83
N PHE A 83 -2.71 -21.32 -5.73
CA PHE A 83 -3.34 -21.96 -4.57
C PHE A 83 -3.39 -23.50 -4.64
N ASP A 84 -2.80 -24.13 -5.65
CA ASP A 84 -2.97 -25.57 -5.95
C ASP A 84 -2.52 -26.49 -4.81
N HIS A 85 -1.58 -26.03 -3.99
CA HIS A 85 -1.04 -26.78 -2.84
C HIS A 85 -1.55 -26.27 -1.49
N VAL A 86 -2.55 -25.37 -1.50
CA VAL A 86 -3.10 -24.72 -0.30
C VAL A 86 -4.50 -25.26 -0.02
N PRO A 87 -4.78 -25.77 1.22
CA PRO A 87 -6.11 -26.25 1.59
C PRO A 87 -7.19 -25.19 1.38
N ALA A 88 -8.41 -25.60 1.02
CA ALA A 88 -9.54 -24.70 0.77
C ALA A 88 -9.82 -23.75 1.95
N ALA A 89 -9.77 -24.26 3.19
CA ALA A 89 -9.94 -23.46 4.40
C ALA A 89 -8.91 -22.31 4.53
N THR A 90 -7.70 -22.50 4.01
CA THR A 90 -6.68 -21.45 3.98
C THR A 90 -6.93 -20.43 2.87
N ARG A 91 -7.59 -20.83 1.77
CA ARG A 91 -8.01 -19.89 0.71
C ARG A 91 -9.04 -18.89 1.22
N ASP A 92 -10.03 -19.34 1.99
CA ASP A 92 -11.05 -18.47 2.58
C ASP A 92 -10.44 -17.45 3.55
N VAL A 93 -9.46 -17.90 4.36
CA VAL A 93 -8.71 -17.01 5.24
C VAL A 93 -7.91 -15.98 4.43
N ILE A 94 -7.21 -16.39 3.36
CA ILE A 94 -6.45 -15.47 2.51
C ILE A 94 -7.39 -14.46 1.83
N ALA A 95 -8.54 -14.90 1.34
CA ALA A 95 -9.56 -14.03 0.77
C ALA A 95 -10.09 -13.03 1.81
N HIS A 96 -10.33 -13.48 3.05
CA HIS A 96 -10.71 -12.57 4.14
C HIS A 96 -9.60 -11.56 4.44
N LEU A 97 -8.34 -11.98 4.51
CA LEU A 97 -7.19 -11.10 4.73
C LEU A 97 -7.00 -10.09 3.59
N ALA A 98 -7.31 -10.47 2.35
CA ALA A 98 -7.28 -9.60 1.19
C ALA A 98 -8.24 -8.40 1.31
N THR A 99 -9.31 -8.52 2.11
CA THR A 99 -10.22 -7.40 2.41
C THR A 99 -9.60 -6.32 3.29
N THR A 100 -8.39 -6.55 3.85
CA THR A 100 -7.68 -5.65 4.76
C THR A 100 -8.40 -5.35 6.08
N THR A 101 -9.50 -6.05 6.38
CA THR A 101 -10.30 -5.84 7.61
C THR A 101 -9.47 -6.02 8.90
N PHE A 102 -8.47 -6.91 8.88
CA PHE A 102 -7.57 -7.13 10.01
C PHE A 102 -6.76 -5.87 10.39
N ILE A 103 -6.47 -4.99 9.42
CA ILE A 103 -5.76 -3.72 9.67
C ILE A 103 -6.63 -2.76 10.47
N ALA A 104 -7.92 -2.65 10.09
CA ALA A 104 -8.87 -1.84 10.83
C ALA A 104 -9.08 -2.35 12.27
N LYS A 105 -9.05 -3.68 12.45
CA LYS A 105 -9.16 -4.35 13.76
C LYS A 105 -7.87 -4.37 14.57
N ARG A 106 -6.72 -3.97 13.99
CA ARG A 106 -5.38 -4.06 14.60
C ARG A 106 -5.01 -5.48 14.99
N GLU A 107 -5.37 -6.45 14.15
CA GLU A 107 -5.04 -7.86 14.33
C GLU A 107 -3.71 -8.18 13.64
N ASN A 108 -2.89 -9.00 14.29
CA ASN A 108 -1.63 -9.46 13.73
C ASN A 108 -1.84 -10.72 12.90
N VAL A 109 -1.24 -10.74 11.71
CA VAL A 109 -1.32 -11.89 10.79
C VAL A 109 0.03 -12.57 10.73
N VAL A 110 0.01 -13.89 10.90
CA VAL A 110 1.22 -14.70 11.03
C VAL A 110 1.15 -15.82 10.01
N LEU A 111 2.01 -15.76 8.99
CA LEU A 111 2.05 -16.80 7.97
C LEU A 111 3.08 -17.86 8.38
N LEU A 112 2.60 -19.07 8.65
CA LEU A 112 3.40 -20.23 9.06
C LEU A 112 3.32 -21.32 8.01
N GLY A 113 4.45 -21.98 7.72
CA GLY A 113 4.47 -23.14 6.83
C GLY A 113 5.87 -23.54 6.34
N PRO A 114 6.03 -24.68 5.66
CA PRO A 114 7.28 -25.13 5.07
C PRO A 114 7.92 -24.10 4.12
N PRO A 115 9.25 -24.03 3.97
CA PRO A 115 9.86 -23.17 2.97
C PRO A 115 9.31 -23.49 1.56
N GLY A 116 9.19 -22.47 0.70
CA GLY A 116 8.67 -22.65 -0.67
C GLY A 116 7.15 -22.55 -0.84
N THR A 117 6.35 -22.45 0.23
CA THR A 117 4.88 -22.31 0.13
C THR A 117 4.39 -20.88 -0.19
N GLY A 118 5.27 -20.01 -0.70
CA GLY A 118 4.93 -18.64 -1.08
C GLY A 118 4.49 -17.69 0.05
N LYS A 119 4.92 -17.90 1.29
CA LYS A 119 4.62 -16.97 2.41
C LYS A 119 5.06 -15.53 2.14
N SER A 120 6.28 -15.32 1.64
CA SER A 120 6.76 -13.99 1.29
C SER A 120 5.95 -13.38 0.14
N HIS A 121 5.41 -14.20 -0.77
CA HIS A 121 4.48 -13.73 -1.80
C HIS A 121 3.20 -13.20 -1.15
N LEU A 122 2.55 -14.00 -0.31
CA LEU A 122 1.33 -13.59 0.38
C LEU A 122 1.54 -12.35 1.24
N ALA A 123 2.69 -12.22 1.91
CA ALA A 123 3.05 -11.04 2.69
C ALA A 123 3.10 -9.76 1.85
N ILE A 124 3.81 -9.82 0.72
CA ILE A 124 3.93 -8.72 -0.23
C ILE A 124 2.56 -8.39 -0.82
N ALA A 125 1.79 -9.41 -1.19
CA ALA A 125 0.47 -9.25 -1.78
C ALA A 125 -0.53 -8.59 -0.83
N LEU A 126 -0.54 -9.00 0.45
CA LEU A 126 -1.32 -8.34 1.49
C LEU A 126 -0.85 -6.90 1.74
N GLY A 127 0.46 -6.65 1.70
CA GLY A 127 1.02 -5.30 1.76
C GLY A 127 0.58 -4.41 0.61
N ILE A 128 0.49 -4.95 -0.61
CA ILE A 128 -0.03 -4.24 -1.78
C ILE A 128 -1.53 -3.96 -1.64
N LYS A 129 -2.34 -4.94 -1.23
CA LYS A 129 -3.77 -4.71 -0.96
C LYS A 129 -4.00 -3.63 0.11
N ALA A 130 -3.17 -3.60 1.14
CA ALA A 130 -3.20 -2.54 2.15
C ALA A 130 -2.86 -1.16 1.55
N ALA A 131 -1.86 -1.07 0.68
CA ALA A 131 -1.52 0.17 -0.01
C ALA A 131 -2.62 0.64 -1.00
N GLU A 132 -3.31 -0.29 -1.65
CA GLU A 132 -4.51 -0.06 -2.47
C GLU A 132 -5.66 0.48 -1.62
N ALA A 133 -5.88 -0.09 -0.42
CA ALA A 133 -6.82 0.41 0.59
C ALA A 133 -6.38 1.71 1.28
N SER A 134 -5.36 2.39 0.74
CA SER A 134 -4.82 3.66 1.24
C SER A 134 -4.16 3.63 2.60
N TYR A 135 -3.75 2.45 3.08
CA TYR A 135 -2.96 2.33 4.29
C TYR A 135 -1.47 2.58 4.02
N PRO A 136 -0.75 3.32 4.89
CA PRO A 136 0.70 3.42 4.83
C PRO A 136 1.33 2.10 5.28
N VAL A 137 2.14 1.50 4.42
CA VAL A 137 2.78 0.19 4.64
C VAL A 137 4.29 0.34 4.62
N ALA A 138 5.00 -0.46 5.41
CA ALA A 138 6.45 -0.64 5.27
C ALA A 138 6.81 -2.12 5.26
N PHE A 139 7.75 -2.49 4.39
CA PHE A 139 8.30 -3.84 4.30
C PHE A 139 9.79 -3.81 4.59
N ASP A 140 10.26 -4.76 5.38
CA ASP A 140 11.68 -5.11 5.45
C ASP A 140 11.81 -6.57 5.92
N THR A 141 12.99 -7.12 5.70
CA THR A 141 13.41 -8.36 6.35
C THR A 141 13.53 -8.14 7.86
N ALA A 142 13.35 -9.19 8.66
CA ALA A 142 13.56 -9.11 10.10
C ALA A 142 14.96 -8.61 10.46
N THR A 143 15.98 -9.07 9.73
CA THR A 143 17.37 -8.63 9.89
C THR A 143 17.53 -7.15 9.56
N GLY A 144 16.86 -6.65 8.52
CA GLY A 144 16.85 -5.24 8.15
C GLY A 144 16.21 -4.36 9.23
N TRP A 145 15.04 -4.78 9.73
CA TRP A 145 14.38 -4.10 10.85
C TRP A 145 15.27 -4.03 12.09
N ILE A 146 15.90 -5.14 12.48
CA ILE A 146 16.79 -5.20 13.64
C ILE A 146 18.01 -4.29 13.44
N ALA A 147 18.69 -4.40 12.30
CA ALA A 147 19.87 -3.60 12.00
C ALA A 147 19.55 -2.10 12.04
N ARG A 148 18.41 -1.69 11.47
CA ARG A 148 17.92 -0.31 11.50
C ARG A 148 17.65 0.19 12.92
N LEU A 149 16.97 -0.60 13.74
CA LEU A 149 16.68 -0.24 15.12
C LEU A 149 17.95 -0.20 15.99
N ALA A 150 18.86 -1.16 15.81
CA ALA A 150 20.13 -1.21 16.53
C ALA A 150 21.04 -0.02 16.19
N ALA A 151 21.13 0.35 14.90
CA ALA A 151 21.88 1.52 14.45
C ALA A 151 21.31 2.81 15.05
N THR A 152 20.00 3.02 14.93
CA THR A 152 19.34 4.22 15.47
C THR A 152 19.38 4.31 17.00
N HIS A 153 19.38 3.17 17.70
CA HIS A 153 19.61 3.12 19.14
C HIS A 153 21.01 3.59 19.52
N THR A 154 22.04 3.09 18.82
CA THR A 154 23.44 3.51 19.04
C THR A 154 23.63 5.01 18.78
N GLU A 155 22.87 5.57 17.84
CA GLU A 155 22.87 7.00 17.50
C GLU A 155 22.00 7.88 18.44
N GLY A 156 21.35 7.29 19.45
CA GLY A 156 20.44 8.02 20.35
C GLY A 156 19.16 8.53 19.68
N ARG A 157 18.78 7.97 18.53
CA ARG A 157 17.63 8.40 17.70
C ARG A 157 16.47 7.40 17.68
N LEU A 158 16.48 6.40 18.56
CA LEU A 158 15.47 5.32 18.60
C LEU A 158 14.03 5.87 18.71
N ASP A 159 13.76 6.80 19.62
CA ASP A 159 12.41 7.35 19.81
C ASP A 159 11.84 8.04 18.57
N ARG A 160 12.72 8.65 17.78
CA ARG A 160 12.33 9.29 16.51
C ARG A 160 11.98 8.23 15.47
N GLU A 161 12.71 7.13 15.44
CA GLU A 161 12.47 6.01 14.53
C GLU A 161 11.18 5.26 14.91
N LEU A 162 10.95 4.98 16.19
CA LEU A 162 9.69 4.37 16.66
C LEU A 162 8.47 5.25 16.35
N ARG A 163 8.57 6.57 16.54
CA ARG A 163 7.52 7.51 16.12
C ARG A 163 7.27 7.49 14.61
N LYS A 164 8.31 7.28 13.79
CA LYS A 164 8.16 7.10 12.34
C LYS A 164 7.44 5.79 12.03
N LEU A 165 7.79 4.70 12.70
CA LEU A 165 7.19 3.38 12.50
C LEU A 165 5.70 3.38 12.88
N ASN A 166 5.31 4.09 13.93
CA ASN A 166 3.91 4.22 14.37
C ASN A 166 3.00 4.97 13.37
N ARG A 167 3.56 5.59 12.32
CA ARG A 167 2.76 6.19 11.24
C ARG A 167 2.29 5.18 10.21
N TYR A 168 2.97 4.03 10.10
CA TYR A 168 2.53 2.95 9.25
C TYR A 168 1.38 2.21 9.94
N ARG A 169 0.41 1.78 9.14
CA ARG A 169 -0.74 0.96 9.56
C ARG A 169 -0.50 -0.53 9.29
N LEU A 170 0.64 -0.84 8.68
CA LEU A 170 1.06 -2.19 8.41
C LEU A 170 2.59 -2.24 8.32
N LEU A 171 3.18 -3.07 9.15
CA LEU A 171 4.59 -3.44 9.10
C LEU A 171 4.68 -4.91 8.67
N VAL A 172 5.32 -5.15 7.53
CA VAL A 172 5.59 -6.50 7.03
C VAL A 172 7.03 -6.87 7.40
N ILE A 173 7.18 -7.98 8.11
CA ILE A 173 8.45 -8.49 8.62
C ILE A 173 8.74 -9.85 7.96
N ASP A 174 9.59 -9.85 6.93
CA ASP A 174 9.95 -11.09 6.23
C ASP A 174 11.12 -11.80 6.93
N LEU A 175 10.90 -13.05 7.33
CA LEU A 175 11.88 -13.90 8.02
C LEU A 175 12.54 -14.91 7.07
N CYS A 176 12.29 -14.82 5.76
CA CYS A 176 12.87 -15.70 4.75
C CYS A 176 14.29 -15.28 4.31
N ARG A 177 15.24 -15.33 5.25
CA ARG A 177 16.68 -15.61 5.01
C ARG A 177 17.38 -15.69 6.37
N CYS A 178 17.33 -16.88 6.98
CA CYS A 178 18.29 -17.25 8.01
C CYS A 178 18.72 -18.68 7.72
N GLY A 179 19.76 -18.81 6.89
CA GLY A 179 20.58 -20.02 6.84
C GLY A 179 21.31 -20.23 8.17
N ASP A 180 21.69 -19.15 8.85
CA ASP A 180 22.58 -19.22 10.02
C ASP A 180 22.08 -18.31 11.15
N TYR A 181 21.03 -18.71 11.89
CA TYR A 181 20.74 -18.08 13.19
C TYR A 181 19.87 -18.98 14.06
N VAL A 182 20.36 -20.20 14.33
CA VAL A 182 19.83 -21.09 15.37
C VAL A 182 20.97 -21.45 16.31
N GLU A 183 21.70 -20.46 16.80
CA GLU A 183 22.48 -20.58 18.04
C GLU A 183 23.04 -19.21 18.47
N GLY A 184 22.46 -18.63 19.51
CA GLY A 184 23.30 -17.98 20.53
C GLY A 184 23.34 -16.46 20.70
N ARG A 185 22.81 -15.58 19.84
CA ARG A 185 22.96 -14.11 20.08
C ARG A 185 21.78 -13.24 19.65
N ASP A 186 20.65 -13.30 20.32
CA ASP A 186 19.93 -12.06 20.69
C ASP A 186 18.66 -12.39 21.47
N ARG A 187 18.80 -12.39 22.79
CA ARG A 187 17.66 -12.52 23.71
C ARG A 187 16.75 -11.29 23.65
N ALA A 188 17.26 -10.11 23.30
CA ALA A 188 16.49 -8.86 23.27
C ALA A 188 15.49 -8.81 22.09
N VAL A 189 15.92 -9.23 20.90
CA VAL A 189 15.07 -9.27 19.70
C VAL A 189 13.92 -10.26 19.88
N TRP A 190 14.23 -11.47 20.35
CA TRP A 190 13.19 -12.44 20.66
C TRP A 190 12.37 -12.08 21.90
N ALA A 191 12.83 -11.19 22.77
CA ALA A 191 12.02 -10.68 23.89
C ALA A 191 11.00 -9.63 23.40
N ALA A 192 11.36 -8.75 22.45
CA ALA A 192 10.43 -7.80 21.83
C ALA A 192 9.39 -8.50 20.93
N VAL A 193 9.78 -9.58 20.25
CA VAL A 193 8.86 -10.43 19.49
C VAL A 193 8.01 -11.31 20.43
N ARG A 194 8.56 -11.79 21.57
CA ARG A 194 7.81 -12.55 22.58
C ARG A 194 6.89 -11.70 23.45
N SER A 195 7.18 -10.42 23.69
CA SER A 195 6.22 -9.51 24.33
C SER A 195 4.95 -9.31 23.50
N CYS A 196 5.00 -9.67 22.20
CA CYS A 196 3.84 -9.76 21.31
C CYS A 196 3.30 -11.19 21.12
N GLY A 197 3.74 -12.20 21.90
CA GLY A 197 3.10 -13.52 22.00
C GLY A 197 3.61 -14.66 21.09
N PHE A 198 4.83 -14.59 20.54
CA PHE A 198 5.31 -15.57 19.54
C PHE A 198 6.21 -16.69 20.09
N THR A 199 5.82 -17.97 19.91
CA THR A 199 6.66 -19.15 20.18
C THR A 199 6.75 -20.12 18.98
N GLY A 200 7.97 -20.48 18.59
CA GLY A 200 8.31 -21.80 18.03
C GLY A 200 7.86 -22.17 16.61
N ARG A 201 8.39 -21.50 15.58
CA ARG A 201 8.59 -21.89 14.15
C ARG A 201 8.66 -20.60 13.33
N ARG A 202 9.57 -20.48 12.35
CA ARG A 202 9.83 -19.24 11.58
C ARG A 202 8.52 -18.63 11.03
N PRO A 203 7.94 -17.60 11.69
CA PRO A 203 6.74 -16.95 11.19
C PRO A 203 7.11 -15.95 10.09
N LEU A 204 6.15 -15.49 9.30
CA LEU A 204 6.21 -14.15 8.72
C LEU A 204 5.18 -13.32 9.47
N ALA A 205 5.59 -12.20 10.06
CA ALA A 205 4.70 -11.36 10.82
C ALA A 205 4.28 -10.16 9.97
N VAL A 206 2.98 -10.03 9.78
CA VAL A 206 2.33 -8.82 9.29
C VAL A 206 1.66 -8.19 10.50
N SER A 207 2.31 -7.17 11.05
CA SER A 207 1.79 -6.44 12.21
C SER A 207 1.01 -5.23 11.72
N ALA A 208 -0.27 -5.15 12.06
CA ALA A 208 -1.11 -3.97 11.80
C ALA A 208 -0.96 -2.90 12.89
#